data_AF-A0A174EZV5-F1
#
_entry.id   AF-A0A174EZV5-F1
#
_cell.length_a   1.000
_cell.length_b   1.000
_cell.length_c   1.000
_cell.angle_alpha   90.00
_cell.angle_beta   90.00
_cell.angle_gamma   90.00
#
_symmetry.space_group_name_H-M   'P 1'
#
loop_
_entity.id
_entity.type
_entity.pdbx_description
1 polymer ?
#
loop_
_entity_poly.entity_id
_entity_poly.type
_entity_poly.pdbx_seq_one_letter_code
_entity_poly.pdbx_strand_id
1 'polypeptide(L)'
;MRENIIQKRKISAAICEEWLERDKVLSGRQKDAIRQYVRMHTDKPEELYQIYHAMIRGENYKAETLEVLMEEGQPVIKIAGNEIRAAFEQLNDFVQKLILLTERTLPLGSVVEVDIRELKLETEKPVSSIKAVIVDRFMKKETEKQYVPYCGIIYPFGDSKKQLFFTEQAIHTVIHYGYTDRQEDAYVALIKREIIKKGYSSYSFAEAEDDKIRMLQSDINL
;
A
#
# COMPACT_ATOMS: atom_id res chain seq x y z
N MET A 1 6.54 -17.89 -12.95
CA MET A 1 6.40 -17.34 -11.58
C MET A 1 7.71 -16.80 -10.99
N ARG A 2 8.84 -17.54 -10.95
CA ARG A 2 10.11 -17.05 -10.36
C ARG A 2 10.78 -15.88 -11.10
N GLU A 3 10.69 -15.80 -12.43
CA GLU A 3 11.26 -14.65 -13.18
C GLU A 3 10.52 -13.34 -12.92
N ASN A 4 9.20 -13.41 -12.71
CA ASN A 4 8.35 -12.25 -12.46
C ASN A 4 8.70 -11.58 -11.12
N ILE A 5 8.95 -12.35 -10.04
CA ILE A 5 9.31 -11.76 -8.74
C ILE A 5 10.70 -11.12 -8.73
N ILE A 6 11.66 -11.67 -9.49
CA ILE A 6 12.99 -11.04 -9.64
C ILE A 6 12.86 -9.70 -10.34
N GLN A 7 12.04 -9.63 -11.40
CA GLN A 7 11.81 -8.39 -12.13
C GLN A 7 11.13 -7.34 -11.26
N LYS A 8 10.06 -7.71 -10.53
CA LYS A 8 9.39 -6.82 -9.56
C LYS A 8 10.34 -6.27 -8.51
N ARG A 9 11.18 -7.12 -7.91
CA ARG A 9 12.20 -6.69 -6.94
C ARG A 9 13.18 -5.69 -7.53
N LYS A 10 13.62 -5.90 -8.76
CA LYS A 10 14.50 -4.94 -9.47
C LYS A 10 13.80 -3.61 -9.68
N ILE A 11 12.54 -3.62 -10.08
CA ILE A 11 11.73 -2.41 -10.28
C ILE A 11 11.55 -1.65 -8.96
N SER A 12 11.05 -2.30 -7.90
CA SER A 12 10.86 -1.66 -6.59
C SER A 12 12.17 -1.10 -6.03
N ALA A 13 13.28 -1.84 -6.18
CA ALA A 13 14.59 -1.36 -5.76
C ALA A 13 15.07 -0.14 -6.56
N ALA A 14 14.82 -0.08 -7.87
CA ALA A 14 15.17 1.07 -8.71
C ALA A 14 14.37 2.31 -8.33
N ILE A 15 13.07 2.16 -8.07
CA ILE A 15 12.23 3.29 -7.61
C ILE A 15 12.68 3.76 -6.23
N CYS A 16 13.03 2.82 -5.33
CA CYS A 16 13.59 3.13 -4.02
C CYS A 16 14.91 3.91 -4.13
N GLU A 17 15.81 3.51 -5.04
CA GLU A 17 17.06 4.22 -5.32
C GLU A 17 16.80 5.68 -5.72
N GLU A 18 15.97 5.89 -6.74
CA GLU A 18 15.62 7.23 -7.24
C GLU A 18 15.01 8.14 -6.16
N TRP A 19 14.24 7.55 -5.24
CA TRP A 19 13.68 8.26 -4.09
C TRP A 19 14.77 8.62 -3.07
N LEU A 20 15.60 7.66 -2.67
CA LEU A 20 16.64 7.85 -1.67
C LEU A 20 17.78 8.76 -2.15
N GLU A 21 18.08 8.83 -3.45
CA GLU A 21 19.07 9.77 -4.01
C GLU A 21 18.68 11.23 -3.81
N ARG A 22 17.36 11.51 -3.80
CA ARG A 22 16.83 12.86 -3.56
C ARG A 22 16.81 13.23 -2.08
N ASP A 23 16.84 12.23 -1.20
CA ASP A 23 16.88 12.43 0.24
C ASP A 23 18.28 12.89 0.68
N LYS A 24 18.36 13.98 1.45
CA LYS A 24 19.64 14.54 1.95
C LYS A 24 19.87 14.27 3.44
N VAL A 25 18.92 13.63 4.11
CA VAL A 25 18.90 13.46 5.56
C VAL A 25 19.49 12.10 5.95
N LEU A 26 19.18 11.05 5.19
CA LEU A 26 19.63 9.70 5.44
C LEU A 26 21.12 9.53 5.09
N SER A 27 21.85 8.89 5.99
CA SER A 27 23.23 8.43 5.76
C SER A 27 23.29 7.31 4.72
N GLY A 28 24.47 7.10 4.12
CA GLY A 28 24.69 6.02 3.15
C GLY A 28 24.30 4.64 3.70
N ARG A 29 24.65 4.35 4.96
CA ARG A 29 24.31 3.07 5.62
C ARG A 29 22.80 2.88 5.79
N GLN A 30 22.07 3.92 6.19
CA GLN A 30 20.61 3.86 6.29
C GLN A 30 19.99 3.62 4.91
N LYS A 31 20.45 4.33 3.87
CA LYS A 31 19.97 4.12 2.49
C LYS A 31 20.22 2.70 2.01
N ASP A 32 21.39 2.13 2.28
CA ASP A 32 21.71 0.74 1.93
C ASP A 32 20.81 -0.27 2.65
N ALA A 33 20.57 -0.07 3.95
CA ALA A 33 19.65 -0.90 4.72
C ALA A 33 18.23 -0.86 4.16
N ILE A 34 17.74 0.33 3.78
CA ILE A 34 16.41 0.50 3.17
C ILE A 34 16.33 -0.20 1.80
N ARG A 35 17.34 -0.02 0.93
CA ARG A 35 17.38 -0.70 -0.37
C ARG A 35 17.34 -2.21 -0.23
N GLN A 36 18.12 -2.73 0.72
CA GLN A 36 18.14 -4.17 1.02
C GLN A 36 16.77 -4.62 1.55
N TYR A 37 16.16 -3.85 2.46
CA TYR A 37 14.83 -4.13 2.98
C TYR A 37 13.80 -4.25 1.85
N VAL A 38 13.70 -3.26 0.96
CA VAL A 38 12.74 -3.26 -0.16
C VAL A 38 12.96 -4.46 -1.08
N ARG A 39 14.21 -4.83 -1.38
CA ARG A 39 14.53 -6.01 -2.22
C ARG A 39 14.05 -7.32 -1.60
N MET A 40 14.13 -7.46 -0.28
CA MET A 40 13.75 -8.69 0.42
C MET A 40 12.23 -8.79 0.62
N HIS A 41 11.56 -7.65 0.80
CA HIS A 41 10.15 -7.54 1.18
C HIS A 41 9.22 -7.08 0.05
N THR A 42 9.69 -7.04 -1.21
CA THR A 42 8.78 -6.84 -2.35
C THR A 42 7.73 -7.94 -2.37
N ASP A 43 6.47 -7.54 -2.55
CA ASP A 43 5.26 -8.35 -2.46
C ASP A 43 4.95 -8.87 -1.03
N LYS A 44 5.56 -8.28 0.01
CA LYS A 44 5.42 -8.66 1.44
C LYS A 44 5.41 -7.43 2.39
N PRO A 45 4.35 -6.61 2.38
CA PRO A 45 4.28 -5.36 3.16
C PRO A 45 3.89 -5.55 4.64
N GLU A 46 3.68 -6.77 5.12
CA GLU A 46 3.00 -7.07 6.39
C GLU A 46 3.69 -6.42 7.60
N GLU A 47 5.02 -6.52 7.67
CA GLU A 47 5.79 -5.89 8.76
C GLU A 47 5.64 -4.37 8.76
N LEU A 48 5.63 -3.74 7.58
CA LEU A 48 5.52 -2.29 7.49
C LEU A 48 4.15 -1.80 7.96
N TYR A 49 3.08 -2.55 7.69
CA TYR A 49 1.78 -2.21 8.22
C TYR A 49 1.73 -2.34 9.74
N GLN A 50 2.34 -3.37 10.31
CA GLN A 50 2.42 -3.53 11.77
C GLN A 50 3.20 -2.36 12.40
N ILE A 51 4.34 -1.98 11.80
CA ILE A 51 5.15 -0.84 12.20
C ILE A 51 4.36 0.47 12.09
N TYR A 52 3.66 0.67 10.97
CA TYR A 52 2.79 1.83 10.77
C TYR A 52 1.73 1.93 11.88
N HIS A 53 0.97 0.85 12.13
CA HIS A 53 -0.09 0.87 13.14
C HIS A 53 0.45 1.09 14.57
N ALA A 54 1.57 0.46 14.92
CA ALA A 54 2.23 0.67 16.21
C ALA A 54 2.70 2.13 16.37
N MET A 55 3.28 2.70 15.31
CA MET A 55 3.71 4.10 15.28
C MET A 55 2.52 5.06 15.48
N ILE A 56 1.39 4.85 14.81
CA ILE A 56 0.18 5.67 14.98
C ILE A 56 -0.38 5.55 16.42
N ARG A 57 -0.32 4.35 17.02
CA ARG A 57 -0.79 4.12 18.40
C ARG A 57 0.19 4.58 19.47
N GLY A 58 1.39 5.01 19.10
CA GLY A 58 2.44 5.36 20.06
C GLY A 58 2.94 4.15 20.86
N GLU A 59 3.04 3.00 20.21
CA GLU A 59 3.45 1.73 20.82
C GLU A 59 4.82 1.28 20.32
N ASN A 60 5.59 0.65 21.19
CA ASN A 60 6.79 -0.08 20.78
C ASN A 60 6.38 -1.37 20.06
N TYR A 61 7.00 -1.67 18.92
CA TYR A 61 6.77 -2.90 18.19
C TYR A 61 8.03 -3.41 17.51
N LYS A 62 8.22 -4.74 17.53
CA LYS A 62 9.35 -5.42 16.91
C LYS A 62 8.83 -6.53 16.00
N ALA A 63 9.07 -6.37 14.71
CA ALA A 63 8.90 -7.40 13.69
C ALA A 63 10.19 -8.23 13.53
N GLU A 64 10.28 -9.04 12.47
CA GLU A 64 11.47 -9.85 12.18
C GLU A 64 12.64 -8.96 11.72
N THR A 65 12.37 -7.99 10.85
CA THR A 65 13.43 -7.14 10.27
C THR A 65 13.28 -5.63 10.49
N LEU A 66 12.14 -5.22 11.08
CA LEU A 66 11.83 -3.84 11.45
C LEU A 66 11.47 -3.72 12.92
N GLU A 67 11.77 -2.56 13.50
CA GLU A 67 11.26 -2.19 14.82
C GLU A 67 10.84 -0.72 14.82
N VAL A 68 9.85 -0.38 15.63
CA VAL A 68 9.54 0.99 16.00
C VAL A 68 9.60 1.12 17.52
N LEU A 69 10.33 2.12 17.98
CA LEU A 69 10.46 2.46 19.39
C LEU A 69 9.96 3.88 19.61
N MET A 70 9.20 4.09 20.67
CA MET A 70 8.76 5.38 21.13
C MET A 70 9.78 5.90 22.15
N GLU A 71 10.54 6.91 21.75
CA GLU A 71 11.52 7.57 22.59
C GLU A 71 11.08 9.02 22.81
N GLU A 72 10.88 9.42 24.06
CA GLU A 72 10.42 10.78 24.42
C GLU A 72 9.13 11.20 23.68
N GLY A 73 8.26 10.24 23.37
CA GLY A 73 7.01 10.48 22.65
C GLY A 73 7.17 10.62 21.12
N GLN A 74 8.37 10.40 20.56
CA GLN A 74 8.62 10.37 19.12
C GLN A 74 8.97 8.96 18.64
N PRO A 75 8.49 8.53 17.47
CA PRO A 75 8.86 7.24 16.93
C PRO A 75 10.29 7.24 16.37
N VAL A 76 10.97 6.10 16.53
CA VAL A 76 12.28 5.80 15.95
C VAL A 76 12.17 4.48 15.23
N ILE A 77 12.45 4.47 13.93
CA ILE A 77 12.36 3.25 13.11
C ILE A 77 13.73 2.59 13.02
N LYS A 78 13.81 1.29 13.29
CA LYS A 78 15.02 0.48 13.13
C LYS A 78 14.87 -0.44 11.95
N ILE A 79 15.81 -0.35 11.01
CA ILE A 79 15.89 -1.25 9.84
C ILE A 79 17.27 -1.89 9.83
N ALA A 80 17.34 -3.21 10.00
CA ALA A 80 18.60 -3.95 10.10
C ALA A 80 19.60 -3.31 11.09
N GLY A 81 19.11 -2.86 12.25
CA GLY A 81 19.90 -2.21 13.30
C GLY A 81 20.27 -0.73 13.03
N ASN A 82 19.90 -0.16 11.88
CA ASN A 82 20.09 1.27 11.61
C ASN A 82 18.86 2.04 12.11
N GLU A 83 19.09 3.01 13.00
CA GLU A 83 18.06 3.90 13.51
C GLU A 83 17.78 5.04 12.54
N ILE A 84 16.50 5.30 12.28
CA ILE A 84 16.01 6.42 11.48
C ILE A 84 15.17 7.29 12.41
N ARG A 85 15.61 8.53 12.60
CA ARG A 85 15.00 9.53 13.47
C ARG A 85 14.61 10.73 12.61
N ALA A 86 13.34 11.11 12.67
CA ALA A 86 12.80 12.28 12.00
C ALA A 86 11.50 12.70 12.70
N ALA A 87 10.91 13.83 12.30
CA ALA A 87 9.60 14.22 12.82
C ALA A 87 8.54 13.17 12.48
N PHE A 88 7.51 13.02 13.32
CA PHE A 88 6.44 12.03 13.12
C PHE A 88 5.85 12.08 11.70
N GLU A 89 5.53 13.26 11.17
CA GLU A 89 4.98 13.42 9.81
C GLU A 89 5.92 12.89 8.72
N GLN A 90 7.22 13.08 8.90
CA GLN A 90 8.25 12.59 7.97
C GLN A 90 8.41 11.08 8.05
N LEU A 91 8.36 10.50 9.27
CA LEU A 91 8.40 9.06 9.45
C LEU A 91 7.11 8.38 8.95
N ASN A 92 5.97 9.05 9.13
CA ASN A 92 4.69 8.62 8.60
C ASN A 92 4.72 8.52 7.06
N ASP A 93 5.11 9.60 6.38
CA ASP A 93 5.30 9.61 4.93
C ASP A 93 6.36 8.59 4.46
N PHE A 94 7.47 8.46 5.21
CA PHE A 94 8.51 7.48 4.93
C PHE A 94 8.00 6.04 4.95
N VAL A 95 7.27 5.64 6.00
CA VAL A 95 6.70 4.29 6.13
C VAL A 95 5.68 4.03 5.03
N GLN A 96 4.81 5.00 4.73
CA GLN A 96 3.81 4.86 3.65
C GLN A 96 4.47 4.66 2.28
N LYS A 97 5.59 5.34 2.00
CA LYS A 97 6.37 5.13 0.76
C LYS A 97 7.01 3.74 0.72
N LEU A 98 7.52 3.24 1.85
CA LEU A 98 8.02 1.87 1.91
C LEU A 98 6.92 0.85 1.68
N ILE A 99 5.72 1.08 2.23
CA ILE A 99 4.55 0.24 2.00
C ILE A 99 4.22 0.22 0.50
N LEU A 100 4.08 1.39 -0.14
CA LEU A 100 3.84 1.49 -1.58
C LEU A 100 4.88 0.71 -2.42
N LEU A 101 6.16 0.76 -2.05
CA LEU A 101 7.24 0.08 -2.77
C LEU A 101 7.21 -1.44 -2.60
N THR A 102 6.73 -1.93 -1.46
CA THR A 102 6.73 -3.35 -1.08
C THR A 102 5.39 -4.03 -1.32
N GLU A 103 4.30 -3.27 -1.40
CA GLU A 103 2.97 -3.76 -1.73
C GLU A 103 2.90 -4.39 -3.12
N ARG A 104 2.15 -5.50 -3.17
CA ARG A 104 1.73 -6.13 -4.41
C ARG A 104 0.81 -5.20 -5.17
N THR A 105 1.07 -5.05 -6.46
CA THR A 105 0.12 -4.44 -7.38
C THR A 105 -0.42 -5.52 -8.30
N LEU A 106 -1.70 -5.87 -8.12
CA LEU A 106 -2.37 -6.86 -8.95
C LEU A 106 -2.73 -6.25 -10.32
N PRO A 107 -2.60 -7.02 -11.43
CA PRO A 107 -3.02 -6.55 -12.74
C PRO A 107 -4.52 -6.36 -12.86
N LEU A 108 -4.95 -5.55 -13.83
CA LEU A 108 -6.36 -5.46 -14.23
C LEU A 108 -6.90 -6.83 -14.67
N GLY A 109 -8.17 -7.09 -14.37
CA GLY A 109 -8.82 -8.38 -14.61
C GLY A 109 -8.52 -9.44 -13.55
N SER A 110 -7.69 -9.14 -12.55
CA SER A 110 -7.53 -10.04 -11.40
C SER A 110 -8.85 -10.18 -10.64
N VAL A 111 -9.19 -11.40 -10.24
CA VAL A 111 -10.36 -11.70 -9.40
C VAL A 111 -9.88 -11.94 -7.99
N VAL A 112 -10.44 -11.21 -7.04
CA VAL A 112 -10.03 -11.23 -5.64
C VAL A 112 -11.23 -11.42 -4.73
N GLU A 113 -10.98 -12.02 -3.58
CA GLU A 113 -11.88 -12.02 -2.45
C GLU A 113 -11.48 -10.88 -1.50
N VAL A 114 -12.41 -9.95 -1.28
CA VAL A 114 -12.23 -8.77 -0.45
C VAL A 114 -12.96 -8.96 0.88
N ASP A 115 -12.26 -8.79 2.00
CA ASP A 115 -12.84 -8.81 3.33
C ASP A 115 -13.59 -7.51 3.59
N ILE A 116 -14.91 -7.62 3.81
CA ILE A 116 -15.78 -6.44 3.99
C ILE A 116 -15.57 -5.76 5.35
N ARG A 117 -15.04 -6.50 6.33
CA ARG A 117 -14.75 -5.95 7.66
C ARG A 117 -13.61 -4.94 7.59
N GLU A 118 -12.63 -5.18 6.71
CA GLU A 118 -11.53 -4.24 6.45
C GLU A 118 -12.02 -2.96 5.75
N LEU A 119 -13.14 -3.04 5.04
CA LEU A 119 -13.77 -1.88 4.40
C LEU A 119 -14.65 -1.06 5.35
N LYS A 120 -14.85 -1.52 6.59
CA LYS A 120 -15.72 -0.88 7.60
C LYS A 120 -17.13 -0.56 7.07
N LEU A 121 -17.63 -1.37 6.14
CA LEU A 121 -18.97 -1.24 5.58
C LEU A 121 -19.98 -1.82 6.56
N GLU A 122 -20.98 -1.02 6.95
CA GLU A 122 -22.18 -1.55 7.60
C GLU A 122 -22.96 -2.34 6.56
N THR A 123 -23.10 -3.65 6.78
CA THR A 123 -23.88 -4.52 5.91
C THR A 123 -25.06 -5.08 6.70
N GLU A 124 -26.26 -5.01 6.12
CA GLU A 124 -27.48 -5.57 6.74
C GLU A 124 -27.43 -7.10 6.88
N LYS A 125 -26.56 -7.76 6.11
CA LYS A 125 -26.34 -9.21 6.11
C LYS A 125 -24.89 -9.52 6.47
N PRO A 126 -24.61 -10.62 7.18
CA PRO A 126 -23.25 -11.00 7.56
C PRO A 126 -22.48 -11.57 6.36
N VAL A 127 -22.14 -10.72 5.40
CA VAL A 127 -21.26 -11.08 4.29
C VAL A 127 -19.83 -10.78 4.75
N SER A 128 -19.08 -11.83 5.06
CA SER A 128 -17.68 -11.69 5.49
C SER A 128 -16.74 -11.36 4.34
N SER A 129 -17.08 -11.73 3.10
CA SER A 129 -16.26 -11.46 1.93
C SER A 129 -17.08 -11.27 0.65
N ILE A 130 -16.58 -10.43 -0.27
CA ILE A 130 -17.15 -10.23 -1.60
C ILE A 130 -16.09 -10.49 -2.66
N LYS A 131 -16.47 -11.14 -3.76
CA LYS A 131 -15.60 -11.32 -4.92
C LYS A 131 -15.70 -10.10 -5.83
N ALA A 132 -14.55 -9.55 -6.21
CA ALA A 132 -14.46 -8.42 -7.13
C ALA A 132 -13.45 -8.68 -8.24
N VAL A 133 -13.73 -8.17 -9.44
CA VAL A 133 -12.78 -8.09 -10.55
C VAL A 133 -12.15 -6.71 -10.54
N ILE A 134 -10.83 -6.62 -10.46
CA ILE A 134 -10.10 -5.34 -10.48
C ILE A 134 -10.21 -4.73 -11.88
N VAL A 135 -10.81 -3.55 -11.99
CA VAL A 135 -11.04 -2.84 -13.27
C VAL A 135 -10.32 -1.51 -13.36
N ASP A 136 -9.91 -0.91 -12.24
CA ASP A 136 -9.08 0.29 -12.21
C ASP A 136 -8.13 0.27 -11.01
N ARG A 137 -7.07 1.08 -11.07
CA ARG A 137 -5.99 1.12 -10.08
C ARG A 137 -5.44 2.53 -9.90
N PHE A 138 -4.94 2.81 -8.70
CA PHE A 138 -4.28 4.07 -8.37
C PHE A 138 -5.12 5.31 -8.73
N MET A 139 -6.42 5.28 -8.49
CA MET A 139 -7.30 6.41 -8.81
C MET A 139 -6.96 7.57 -7.88
N LYS A 140 -6.53 8.69 -8.46
CA LYS A 140 -6.02 9.86 -7.72
C LYS A 140 -7.14 10.88 -7.48
N LYS A 141 -7.18 11.44 -6.28
CA LYS A 141 -7.95 12.64 -5.92
C LYS A 141 -6.96 13.80 -5.75
N GLU A 142 -6.76 14.56 -6.83
CA GLU A 142 -5.66 15.54 -6.93
C GLU A 142 -5.73 16.64 -5.86
N THR A 143 -6.94 17.05 -5.45
CA THR A 143 -7.15 18.09 -4.43
C THR A 143 -6.63 17.70 -3.06
N GLU A 144 -6.67 16.41 -2.72
CA GLU A 144 -6.29 15.88 -1.40
C GLU A 144 -4.95 15.17 -1.40
N LYS A 145 -4.32 15.03 -2.57
CA LYS A 145 -3.12 14.19 -2.75
C LYS A 145 -3.33 12.77 -2.21
N GLN A 146 -4.52 12.21 -2.44
CA GLN A 146 -4.85 10.84 -2.06
C GLN A 146 -5.04 9.97 -3.29
N TYR A 147 -4.83 8.67 -3.14
CA TYR A 147 -5.21 7.70 -4.16
C TYR A 147 -5.84 6.45 -3.56
N VAL A 148 -6.73 5.83 -4.33
CA VAL A 148 -7.33 4.54 -4.00
C VAL A 148 -6.58 3.44 -4.78
N PRO A 149 -6.02 2.42 -4.10
CA PRO A 149 -5.23 1.38 -4.77
C PRO A 149 -6.02 0.60 -5.83
N TYR A 150 -7.26 0.18 -5.52
CA TYR A 150 -8.07 -0.65 -6.41
C TYR A 150 -9.52 -0.15 -6.53
N CYS A 151 -10.04 -0.20 -7.76
CA CYS A 151 -11.47 -0.25 -8.07
C CYS A 151 -11.80 -1.64 -8.60
N GLY A 152 -12.84 -2.27 -8.06
CA GLY A 152 -13.35 -3.51 -8.58
C GLY A 152 -14.85 -3.48 -8.85
N ILE A 153 -15.30 -4.33 -9.77
CA ILE A 153 -16.72 -4.61 -10.00
C ILE A 153 -17.05 -5.93 -9.30
N ILE A 154 -18.20 -5.96 -8.60
CA ILE A 154 -18.65 -7.15 -7.88
C ILE A 154 -18.93 -8.29 -8.87
N TYR A 155 -18.29 -9.43 -8.65
CA TYR A 155 -18.50 -10.67 -9.39
C TYR A 155 -19.68 -11.46 -8.79
N PRO A 156 -20.56 -12.10 -9.59
CA PRO A 156 -20.56 -12.18 -11.07
C PRO A 156 -21.42 -11.13 -11.76
N PHE A 157 -21.92 -10.11 -11.04
CA PHE A 157 -22.93 -9.19 -11.56
C PHE A 157 -22.44 -8.32 -12.72
N GLY A 158 -21.16 -7.91 -12.69
CA GLY A 158 -20.58 -7.14 -13.80
C GLY A 158 -21.17 -5.73 -13.97
N ASP A 159 -21.87 -5.21 -12.95
CA ASP A 159 -22.49 -3.89 -13.00
C ASP A 159 -21.47 -2.80 -12.71
N SER A 160 -21.11 -2.02 -13.73
CA SER A 160 -20.15 -0.92 -13.63
C SER A 160 -20.60 0.22 -12.72
N LYS A 161 -21.89 0.26 -12.33
CA LYS A 161 -22.41 1.22 -11.34
C LYS A 161 -22.10 0.78 -9.91
N LYS A 162 -21.93 -0.52 -9.66
CA LYS A 162 -21.62 -1.08 -8.34
C LYS A 162 -20.11 -1.30 -8.21
N GLN A 163 -19.40 -0.19 -8.03
CA GLN A 163 -17.95 -0.18 -7.85
C GLN A 163 -17.59 -0.38 -6.37
N LEU A 164 -16.57 -1.19 -6.13
CA LEU A 164 -15.98 -1.42 -4.82
C LEU A 164 -14.56 -0.84 -4.81
N PHE A 165 -14.32 0.07 -3.87
CA PHE A 165 -13.01 0.69 -3.66
C PHE A 165 -12.31 0.00 -2.50
N PHE A 166 -11.08 -0.46 -2.70
CA PHE A 166 -10.35 -1.21 -1.68
C PHE A 166 -8.83 -1.09 -1.81
N THR A 167 -8.15 -1.55 -0.76
CA THR A 167 -6.70 -1.53 -0.59
C THR A 167 -6.17 -2.96 -0.62
N GLU A 168 -4.85 -3.14 -0.70
CA GLU A 168 -4.27 -4.49 -0.65
C GLU A 168 -4.55 -5.21 0.69
N GLN A 169 -4.61 -4.49 1.81
CA GLN A 169 -4.95 -5.10 3.11
C GLN A 169 -6.33 -5.78 3.12
N ALA A 170 -7.27 -5.26 2.35
CA ALA A 170 -8.61 -5.81 2.27
C ALA A 170 -8.68 -7.09 1.41
N ILE A 171 -7.63 -7.42 0.64
CA ILE A 171 -7.61 -8.61 -0.21
C ILE A 171 -7.24 -9.83 0.63
N HIS A 172 -8.23 -10.68 0.89
CA HIS A 172 -8.04 -11.93 1.61
C HIS A 172 -7.37 -13.00 0.75
N THR A 173 -7.83 -13.13 -0.51
CA THR A 173 -7.32 -14.15 -1.45
C THR A 173 -7.37 -13.66 -2.88
N VAL A 174 -6.32 -13.93 -3.65
CA VAL A 174 -6.32 -13.77 -5.11
C VAL A 174 -6.84 -15.06 -5.75
N ILE A 175 -8.03 -15.00 -6.32
CA ILE A 175 -8.70 -16.15 -6.96
C ILE A 175 -8.14 -16.37 -8.37
N HIS A 176 -7.91 -15.28 -9.11
CA HIS A 176 -7.34 -15.31 -10.44
C HIS A 176 -6.47 -14.09 -10.68
N TYR A 177 -5.30 -14.29 -11.30
CA TYR A 177 -4.43 -13.19 -11.69
C TYR A 177 -4.83 -12.68 -13.08
N GLY A 178 -4.93 -11.36 -13.22
CA GLY A 178 -5.13 -10.69 -14.49
C GLY A 178 -3.93 -10.83 -15.43
N TYR A 179 -4.08 -10.31 -16.65
CA TYR A 179 -3.02 -10.36 -17.65
C TYR A 179 -1.81 -9.51 -17.24
N THR A 180 -0.61 -10.05 -17.43
CA THR A 180 0.65 -9.38 -17.08
C THR A 180 1.66 -9.52 -18.21
N ASP A 181 2.29 -8.41 -18.55
CA ASP A 181 3.41 -8.33 -19.49
C ASP A 181 4.40 -7.23 -19.07
N ARG A 182 5.34 -6.90 -19.95
CA ARG A 182 6.32 -5.83 -19.68
C ARG A 182 5.69 -4.44 -19.63
N GLN A 183 4.61 -4.21 -20.36
CA GLN A 183 3.92 -2.93 -20.37
C GLN A 183 3.20 -2.69 -19.05
N GLU A 184 2.59 -3.74 -18.50
CA GLU A 184 2.00 -3.76 -17.17
C GLU A 184 3.01 -3.43 -16.07
N ASP A 185 4.18 -4.10 -16.07
CA ASP A 185 5.27 -3.81 -15.14
C ASP A 185 5.77 -2.35 -15.25
N ALA A 186 5.90 -1.83 -16.48
CA ALA A 186 6.34 -0.46 -16.73
C ALA A 186 5.29 0.57 -16.26
N TYR A 187 4.00 0.30 -16.45
CA TYR A 187 2.90 1.14 -15.97
C TYR A 187 2.92 1.26 -14.45
N VAL A 188 3.00 0.13 -13.73
CA VAL A 188 3.06 0.13 -12.26
C VAL A 188 4.28 0.91 -11.78
N ALA A 189 5.44 0.71 -12.41
CA ALA A 189 6.66 1.43 -12.06
C ALA A 189 6.54 2.95 -12.28
N LEU A 190 5.87 3.37 -13.35
CA LEU A 190 5.65 4.79 -13.66
C LEU A 190 4.73 5.43 -12.61
N ILE A 191 3.61 4.79 -12.27
CA ILE A 191 2.65 5.33 -11.31
C ILE A 191 3.25 5.41 -9.90
N LYS A 192 3.95 4.37 -9.43
CA LYS A 192 4.60 4.40 -8.10
C LYS A 192 5.62 5.55 -8.00
N ARG A 193 6.42 5.80 -9.05
CA ARG A 193 7.32 6.96 -9.11
C ARG A 193 6.58 8.28 -9.02
N GLU A 194 5.46 8.40 -9.73
CA GLU A 194 4.67 9.62 -9.73
C GLU A 194 4.04 9.89 -8.36
N ILE A 195 3.47 8.86 -7.71
CA ILE A 195 2.91 8.93 -6.36
C ILE A 195 3.97 9.42 -5.37
N ILE A 196 5.17 8.82 -5.38
CA ILE A 196 6.28 9.24 -4.52
C ILE A 196 6.71 10.68 -4.83
N LYS A 197 6.85 11.04 -6.10
CA LYS A 197 7.31 12.37 -6.54
C LYS A 197 6.33 13.48 -6.16
N LYS A 198 5.03 13.23 -6.30
CA LYS A 198 3.97 14.21 -6.02
C LYS A 198 3.51 14.21 -4.55
N GLY A 199 3.94 13.21 -3.77
CA GLY A 199 3.61 13.09 -2.34
C GLY A 199 2.16 12.64 -2.13
N TYR A 200 1.72 11.65 -2.89
CA TYR A 200 0.39 11.05 -2.72
C TYR A 200 0.38 10.02 -1.60
N SER A 201 -0.67 10.03 -0.77
CA SER A 201 -0.93 9.03 0.25
C SER A 201 -2.03 8.06 -0.18
N SER A 202 -1.89 6.79 0.19
CA SER A 202 -2.97 5.81 -0.01
C SER A 202 -4.13 6.14 0.91
N TYR A 203 -5.34 5.93 0.41
CA TYR A 203 -6.56 6.04 1.18
C TYR A 203 -6.58 5.14 2.43
N SER A 204 -5.79 4.06 2.44
CA SER A 204 -5.60 3.20 3.63
C SER A 204 -5.12 3.97 4.87
N PHE A 205 -4.45 5.11 4.67
CA PHE A 205 -3.85 5.92 5.74
C PHE A 205 -4.63 7.19 6.06
N ALA A 206 -5.74 7.45 5.35
CA ALA A 206 -6.59 8.59 5.64
C ALA A 206 -7.23 8.44 7.04
N GLU A 207 -7.23 9.53 7.82
CA GLU A 207 -7.95 9.58 9.10
C GLU A 207 -9.46 9.46 8.85
N ALA A 208 -10.16 8.87 9.82
CA ALA A 208 -11.45 8.23 9.58
C ALA A 208 -12.62 9.18 9.28
N GLU A 209 -12.47 10.49 9.49
CA GLU A 209 -13.63 11.40 9.50
C GLU A 209 -13.91 12.10 8.16
N ASP A 210 -12.91 12.36 7.31
CA ASP A 210 -13.14 13.33 6.21
C ASP A 210 -13.61 12.75 4.87
N ASP A 211 -13.46 11.44 4.59
CA ASP A 211 -13.83 10.92 3.25
C ASP A 211 -14.33 9.46 3.18
N LYS A 212 -14.32 8.70 4.30
CA LYS A 212 -14.43 7.21 4.25
C LYS A 212 -15.74 6.68 3.72
N ILE A 213 -16.73 7.54 3.66
CA ILE A 213 -18.12 7.13 3.47
C ILE A 213 -18.63 7.50 2.07
N ARG A 214 -18.11 8.53 1.38
CA ARG A 214 -18.77 9.05 0.17
C ARG A 214 -18.49 8.31 -1.14
N MET A 215 -17.32 7.70 -1.34
CA MET A 215 -17.06 6.93 -2.57
C MET A 215 -17.62 5.49 -2.53
N LEU A 216 -17.82 4.92 -1.34
CA LEU A 216 -18.42 3.58 -1.19
C LEU A 216 -19.95 3.60 -1.30
N GLN A 217 -20.58 4.77 -1.18
CA GLN A 217 -22.03 4.89 -0.96
C GLN A 217 -22.91 5.12 -2.18
N SER A 218 -22.38 5.34 -3.39
CA SER A 218 -23.25 5.54 -4.56
C SER A 218 -23.78 4.22 -5.14
N ASP A 219 -24.48 3.41 -4.33
CA ASP A 219 -25.41 2.35 -4.75
C ASP A 219 -24.99 0.86 -4.58
N ILE A 220 -24.26 0.50 -3.53
CA ILE A 220 -24.23 -0.92 -3.10
C ILE A 220 -25.46 -1.22 -2.21
N ASN A 221 -26.64 -1.30 -2.84
CA ASN A 221 -27.74 -2.09 -2.27
C ASN A 221 -27.49 -3.56 -2.66
N LEU A 222 -27.15 -4.41 -1.68
CA LEU A 222 -26.96 -5.87 -1.81
C LEU A 222 -28.24 -6.65 -1.48
#